data_AF-A0A285IPA1-F1
#
_entry.id   AF-A0A285IPA1-F1
#
_cell.length_a   1.000
_cell.length_b   1.000
_cell.length_c   1.000
_cell.angle_alpha   90.00
_cell.angle_beta   90.00
_cell.angle_gamma   90.00
#
_symmetry.space_group_name_H-M   'P 1'
#
loop_
_entity.id
_entity.type
_entity.pdbx_description
1 polymer ?
#
loop_
_entity_poly.entity_id
_entity_poly.type
_entity_poly.pdbx_seq_one_letter_code
_entity_poly.pdbx_strand_id
1 'polypeptide(L)' 'MTSEHSGKSNHSIAHYAALKTAVANGEEARIKELLTNQTMQPLEKGYLLDLARLGNNRNIISLLEAVPERED' A
#
# COMPACT_ATOMS: atom_id res chain seq x y z
N MET A 1 -30.13 -15.12 -11.56
CA MET A 1 -29.93 -13.66 -11.51
C MET A 1 -28.89 -13.38 -10.44
N THR A 2 -27.84 -12.68 -10.85
CA THR A 2 -26.61 -12.35 -10.12
C THR A 2 -26.84 -11.35 -9.00
N SER A 3 -26.18 -11.55 -7.85
CA SER A 3 -25.63 -10.49 -6.97
C SER A 3 -24.91 -11.12 -5.76
N GLU A 4 -23.66 -11.55 -5.95
CA GLU A 4 -22.72 -11.73 -4.83
C GLU A 4 -21.73 -10.55 -4.88
N HIS A 5 -22.09 -9.48 -4.18
CA HIS A 5 -21.23 -8.32 -3.97
C HIS A 5 -20.90 -8.21 -2.47
N SER A 6 -20.10 -9.16 -1.98
CA SER A 6 -19.66 -9.17 -0.58
C SER A 6 -18.24 -9.71 -0.49
N GLY A 7 -17.25 -8.85 -0.27
CA GLY A 7 -15.91 -9.32 0.11
C GLY A 7 -14.70 -8.40 -0.07
N LYS A 8 -14.79 -7.29 -0.83
CA LYS A 8 -13.59 -6.50 -1.18
C LYS A 8 -13.32 -5.23 -0.35
N SER A 9 -14.33 -4.66 0.30
CA SER A 9 -14.21 -3.35 0.97
C SER A 9 -13.38 -3.40 2.26
N ASN A 10 -13.63 -4.35 3.16
CA ASN A 10 -12.93 -4.43 4.44
C ASN A 10 -11.44 -4.78 4.29
N HIS A 11 -11.09 -5.60 3.29
CA HIS A 11 -9.69 -5.93 3.01
C HIS A 11 -8.93 -4.68 2.55
N SER A 12 -9.52 -3.81 1.72
CA SER A 12 -8.81 -2.61 1.22
C SER A 12 -8.47 -1.61 2.32
N ILE A 13 -9.41 -1.30 3.23
CA ILE A 13 -9.18 -0.29 4.29
C ILE A 13 -8.22 -0.82 5.35
N ALA A 14 -8.43 -2.06 5.83
CA ALA A 14 -7.55 -2.65 6.84
C ALA A 14 -6.13 -2.85 6.30
N HIS A 15 -6.00 -3.26 5.04
CA HIS A 15 -4.70 -3.42 4.38
C HIS A 15 -3.98 -2.08 4.20
N TYR A 16 -4.69 -1.05 3.72
CA TYR A 16 -4.12 0.29 3.61
C TYR A 16 -3.68 0.85 4.97
N ALA A 17 -4.50 0.67 6.01
CA ALA A 17 -4.13 1.10 7.37
C ALA A 17 -2.87 0.37 7.89
N ALA A 18 -2.75 -0.94 7.63
CA ALA A 18 -1.56 -1.72 7.98
C ALA A 18 -0.33 -1.22 7.20
N LEU A 19 -0.47 -0.97 5.90
CA LEU A 19 0.63 -0.50 5.06
C LEU A 19 1.09 0.91 5.47
N LYS A 20 0.15 1.82 5.72
CA LYS A 20 0.45 3.16 6.25
C LYS A 20 1.24 3.10 7.56
N THR A 21 0.81 2.23 8.48
CA THR A 21 1.47 2.05 9.79
C THR A 21 2.89 1.51 9.60
N ALA A 22 3.05 0.48 8.76
CA ALA A 22 4.35 -0.10 8.47
C ALA A 22 5.33 0.90 7.82
N VAL A 23 4.84 1.73 6.89
CA VAL A 23 5.62 2.82 6.28
C VAL A 23 6.05 3.85 7.32
N ALA A 24 5.11 4.31 8.17
CA ALA A 24 5.42 5.29 9.20
C ALA A 24 6.44 4.78 10.24
N ASN A 25 6.43 3.48 10.54
CA ASN A 25 7.35 2.84 11.48
C ASN A 25 8.68 2.39 10.85
N GLY A 26 8.82 2.45 9.52
CA GLY A 26 10.02 1.96 8.84
C GLY A 26 10.13 0.44 8.72
N GLU A 27 9.00 -0.29 8.78
CA GLU A 27 8.97 -1.76 8.83
C GLU A 27 9.12 -2.40 7.44
N GLU A 28 10.32 -2.34 6.86
CA GLU A 28 10.60 -2.81 5.49
C GLU A 28 10.13 -4.24 5.20
N ALA A 29 10.40 -5.18 6.12
CA ALA A 29 9.98 -6.57 5.97
C ALA A 29 8.45 -6.69 5.89
N ARG A 30 7.74 -5.96 6.76
CA ARG A 30 6.28 -5.95 6.81
C ARG A 30 5.68 -5.34 5.55
N ILE A 31 6.30 -4.29 5.03
CA ILE A 31 5.89 -3.65 3.77
C ILE A 31 5.98 -4.65 2.62
N LYS A 32 7.07 -5.41 2.51
CA LYS A 32 7.21 -6.45 1.47
C LYS A 32 6.13 -7.52 1.55
N GLU A 33 5.79 -7.98 2.76
CA GLU A 33 4.69 -8.93 2.96
C GLU A 33 3.36 -8.35 2.48
N LEU A 34 3.08 -7.09 2.84
CA LEU A 34 1.82 -6.42 2.50
C LEU A 34 1.71 -6.10 1.00
N LEU A 35 2.81 -5.85 0.29
CA LEU A 35 2.83 -5.50 -1.14
C LEU A 35 2.77 -6.70 -2.09
N THR A 36 2.85 -7.94 -1.58
CA THR A 36 2.93 -9.14 -2.43
C THR A 36 1.73 -9.26 -3.38
N ASN A 37 1.99 -9.27 -4.70
CA ASN A 37 1.01 -9.39 -5.78
C ASN A 37 -0.10 -8.32 -5.78
N GLN A 38 0.20 -7.10 -5.31
CA GLN A 38 -0.77 -6.02 -5.27
C GLN A 38 -0.49 -4.90 -6.28
N THR A 39 -1.57 -4.33 -6.80
CA THR A 39 -1.57 -3.02 -7.46
C THR A 39 -2.11 -1.98 -6.49
N MET A 40 -1.70 -0.73 -6.63
CA MET A 40 -2.09 0.36 -5.73
C MET A 40 -2.69 1.52 -6.51
N GLN A 41 -3.70 2.21 -5.96
CA GLN A 41 -4.20 3.41 -6.61
C GLN A 41 -3.14 4.52 -6.57
N PRO A 42 -3.06 5.40 -7.60
CA PRO A 42 -2.07 6.48 -7.63
C PRO A 42 -2.12 7.39 -6.39
N LEU A 43 -3.33 7.67 -5.88
CA LEU A 43 -3.52 8.50 -4.69
C LEU A 43 -2.96 7.83 -3.42
N GLU A 44 -3.22 6.53 -3.25
CA GLU A 44 -2.70 5.75 -2.13
C GLU A 44 -1.16 5.69 -2.19
N LYS A 45 -0.61 5.45 -3.39
CA LYS A 45 0.84 5.38 -3.62
C LYS A 45 1.53 6.70 -3.32
N GLY A 46 0.98 7.81 -3.82
CA GLY A 46 1.51 9.15 -3.57
C GLY A 46 1.61 9.46 -2.07
N TYR A 47 0.55 9.19 -1.31
CA TYR A 47 0.54 9.44 0.12
C TYR A 47 1.58 8.61 0.89
N LEU A 48 1.73 7.32 0.56
CA LEU A 48 2.72 6.46 1.22
C LEU A 48 4.16 6.86 0.87
N LEU A 49 4.41 7.33 -0.36
CA LEU A 49 5.71 7.87 -0.75
C LEU A 49 6.07 9.13 0.05
N ASP A 50 5.10 10.03 0.27
CA ASP A 50 5.32 11.23 1.08
C ASP A 50 5.61 10.88 2.53
N LEU A 51 4.92 9.90 3.12
CA LEU A 51 5.26 9.38 4.46
C LEU A 51 6.68 8.79 4.51
N ALA A 52 7.08 8.01 3.51
CA ALA A 52 8.42 7.43 3.45
C ALA A 52 9.52 8.50 3.30
N ARG A 53 9.22 9.60 2.58
CA ARG A 53 10.11 10.78 2.44
C ARG A 53 10.25 11.52 3.76
N LEU A 54 9.18 11.68 4.54
CA LEU A 54 9.25 12.27 5.89
C LEU A 54 10.15 11.46 6.82
N GLY A 55 10.12 10.13 6.72
CA GLY A 55 11.03 9.22 7.44
C GLY A 55 12.45 9.12 6.84
N ASN A 56 12.73 9.81 5.73
CA ASN A 56 13.98 9.73 4.95
C ASN A 56 14.41 8.29 4.61
N ASN A 57 13.44 7.40 4.41
CA ASN A 57 13.68 5.95 4.30
C ASN A 57 13.72 5.52 2.83
N ARG A 58 14.90 5.63 2.22
CA ARG A 58 15.10 5.41 0.77
C ARG A 58 14.70 4.00 0.31
N ASN A 59 14.93 2.98 1.14
CA ASN A 59 14.53 1.61 0.81
C ASN A 59 13.02 1.49 0.64
N ILE A 60 12.25 2.11 1.54
CA ILE A 60 10.78 2.08 1.49
C ILE A 60 10.26 2.85 0.29
N ILE A 61 10.87 3.99 -0.05
CA ILE A 61 10.54 4.74 -1.26
C ILE A 61 10.68 3.82 -2.48
N SER A 62 11.83 3.14 -2.63
CA SER A 62 12.06 2.23 -3.75
C SER A 62 11.09 1.03 -3.77
N LEU A 63 10.71 0.50 -2.61
CA LEU A 63 9.70 -0.57 -2.52
C LEU A 63 8.33 -0.09 -3.02
N LEU A 64 7.91 1.11 -2.62
CA LEU A 64 6.63 1.68 -3.03
C LEU A 64 6.63 2.08 -4.51
N GLU A 65 7.72 2.64 -5.03
CA GLU A 65 7.87 2.99 -6.44
C GLU A 65 7.74 1.78 -7.37
N ALA A 66 8.26 0.62 -6.95
CA ALA A 66 8.18 -0.65 -7.69
C ALA A 66 6.76 -1.25 -7.75
N VAL A 67 5.81 -0.76 -6.95
CA VAL A 67 4.43 -1.24 -6.98
C VAL A 67 3.71 -0.71 -8.23
N PRO A 68 3.13 -1.58 -9.07
CA PRO A 68 2.35 -1.14 -10.21
C PRO A 68 1.11 -0.36 -9.78
N GLU A 69 0.81 0.71 -10.50
CA GLU A 69 -0.40 1.50 -10.28
C GLU A 69 -1.60 0.79 -10.91
N ARG A 70 -2.73 0.79 -10.20
CA ARG A 70 -4.00 0.33 -10.73
C ARG A 70 -4.57 1.46 -11.59
N GLU A 71 -4.65 1.23 -12.89
CA GLU A 71 -5.43 2.08 -13.77
C GLU A 71 -6.91 1.79 -13.52
N ASP A 72 -7.70 2.86 -13.33
CA ASP A 72 -9.16 2.80 -13.16
C ASP A 72 -9.86 2.41 -14.48
#